data_AF-A0A2W4L265-F1
#
_entry.id   AF-A0A2W4L265-F1
#
_cell.length_a   1.000
_cell.length_b   1.000
_cell.length_c   1.000
_cell.angle_alpha   90.00
_cell.angle_beta   90.00
_cell.angle_gamma   90.00
#
_symmetry.space_group_name_H-M   'P 1'
#
loop_
_entity.id
_entity.type
_entity.pdbx_description
1 polymer ?
#
loop_
_entity_poly.entity_id
_entity_poly.type
_entity_poly.pdbx_seq_one_letter_code
_entity_poly.pdbx_strand_id
1 'polypeptide(L)'
;MEKALSVSQRPRQRRLRNYLLDRRFQLKYSGYLVGIALLFSLCLGFMLWRTSEAVISQSRRAVAQGELVVARGREVVAESQKVNLVVQMSIVKDPVYSENPALLEAFKADSERQDQRLLSQQRTLEEQAAALKRQSAEIEEQQRTMLRTLVIALTLLVILIGLAGIVVTHRVAGPIYKMKRQIREVAAGKLPLPSRLRKGDELVDFFEAFESMVASLRGRKEREIGQLEHALAALETKASSNDLEPLRRLREEMRAELEA
;
A
#
# COMPACT_ATOMS: atom_id res chain seq x y z
N MET A 1 40.90 12.09 -50.08
CA MET A 1 39.69 11.36 -49.63
C MET A 1 39.97 10.79 -48.26
N GLU A 2 39.36 11.44 -47.29
CA GLU A 2 39.54 11.30 -45.86
C GLU A 2 38.57 10.22 -45.33
N LYS A 3 39.05 9.25 -44.54
CA LYS A 3 38.19 8.38 -43.73
C LYS A 3 38.85 8.16 -42.38
N ALA A 4 38.52 9.06 -41.45
CA ALA A 4 38.85 8.91 -40.03
C ALA A 4 38.04 7.75 -39.43
N LEU A 5 38.74 6.83 -38.75
CA LEU A 5 38.16 5.74 -37.99
C LEU A 5 37.47 6.29 -36.74
N SER A 6 36.14 6.17 -36.70
CA SER A 6 35.34 6.46 -35.50
C SER A 6 35.55 5.37 -34.44
N VAL A 7 36.28 5.68 -33.37
CA VAL A 7 36.38 4.83 -32.19
C VAL A 7 35.05 4.88 -31.43
N SER A 8 34.25 3.82 -31.57
CA SER A 8 33.02 3.61 -30.81
C SER A 8 33.38 3.26 -29.35
N GLN A 9 33.26 4.24 -28.44
CA GLN A 9 33.31 3.96 -27.00
C GLN A 9 32.01 3.30 -26.56
N ARG A 10 32.07 2.00 -26.23
CA ARG A 10 30.95 1.27 -25.64
C ARG A 10 30.57 1.88 -24.27
N PRO A 11 29.27 2.08 -23.96
CA PRO A 11 28.87 2.61 -22.67
C PRO A 11 29.17 1.58 -21.56
N ARG A 12 30.00 1.96 -20.58
CA ARG A 12 30.27 1.16 -19.38
C ARG A 12 28.95 0.86 -18.65
N GLN A 13 28.46 -0.38 -18.76
CA GLN A 13 27.33 -0.88 -17.98
C GLN A 13 27.66 -0.81 -16.48
N ARG A 14 26.95 0.05 -15.75
CA ARG A 14 27.15 0.24 -14.31
C ARG A 14 26.39 -0.83 -13.54
N ARG A 15 27.11 -1.58 -12.71
CA ARG A 15 26.60 -2.67 -11.87
C ARG A 15 25.57 -2.13 -10.84
N LEU A 16 24.46 -2.86 -10.65
CA LEU A 16 23.36 -2.59 -9.72
C LEU A 16 23.79 -2.30 -8.26
N ARG A 17 25.03 -2.67 -7.90
CA ARG A 17 25.63 -2.44 -6.57
C ARG A 17 25.78 -0.96 -6.18
N ASN A 18 25.64 -0.02 -7.11
CA ASN A 18 25.82 1.42 -6.84
C ASN A 18 24.53 2.19 -6.48
N TYR A 19 23.39 1.51 -6.29
CA TYR A 19 22.10 2.16 -5.98
C TYR A 19 22.01 2.71 -4.54
N LEU A 20 22.83 2.18 -3.62
CA LEU A 20 22.83 2.51 -2.19
C LEU A 20 23.92 3.52 -1.81
N LEU A 21 24.09 4.60 -2.57
CA LEU A 21 25.12 5.61 -2.30
C LEU A 21 24.86 6.38 -0.98
N ASP A 22 23.59 6.52 -0.56
CA ASP A 22 23.20 7.21 0.67
C ASP A 22 22.11 6.44 1.45
N ARG A 23 22.51 5.31 2.08
CA ARG A 23 21.61 4.39 2.80
C ARG A 23 20.79 5.08 3.90
N ARG A 24 21.36 6.05 4.61
CA ARG A 24 20.69 6.70 5.74
C ARG A 24 19.50 7.54 5.30
N PHE A 25 19.63 8.30 4.22
CA PHE A 25 18.55 9.11 3.68
C PHE A 25 17.46 8.22 3.06
N GLN A 26 17.85 7.27 2.21
CA GLN A 26 16.92 6.34 1.56
C GLN A 26 16.09 5.53 2.55
N LEU A 27 16.73 4.95 3.57
CA LEU A 27 16.04 4.13 4.57
C LEU A 27 15.13 4.96 5.48
N LYS A 28 15.49 6.22 5.78
CA LYS A 28 14.65 7.09 6.62
C LYS A 28 13.30 7.38 5.96
N TYR A 29 13.31 7.86 4.72
CA TYR A 29 12.07 8.23 4.01
C TYR A 29 11.31 7.01 3.50
N SER A 30 12.00 5.99 3.00
CA SER A 30 11.34 4.73 2.64
C SER A 30 10.74 4.05 3.88
N GLY A 31 11.41 4.14 5.02
CA GLY A 31 10.89 3.67 6.31
C GLY A 31 9.64 4.41 6.76
N TYR A 32 9.57 5.74 6.59
CA TYR A 32 8.34 6.50 6.84
C TYR A 32 7.19 6.07 5.92
N LEU A 33 7.45 5.89 4.63
CA LEU A 33 6.44 5.41 3.68
C LEU A 33 5.91 4.02 4.05
N VAL A 34 6.82 3.09 4.39
CA VAL A 34 6.45 1.74 4.84
C VAL A 34 5.69 1.80 6.17
N GLY A 35 6.11 2.64 7.11
CA GLY A 35 5.44 2.80 8.40
C GLY A 35 4.00 3.30 8.26
N ILE A 36 3.77 4.30 7.40
CA ILE A 36 2.43 4.80 7.09
C ILE A 36 1.60 3.70 6.41
N ALA A 37 2.15 3.00 5.41
CA ALA A 37 1.46 1.91 4.72
C ALA A 37 1.10 0.74 5.66
N LEU A 38 1.98 0.42 6.61
CA LEU A 38 1.72 -0.58 7.65
C LEU A 38 0.60 -0.12 8.58
N LEU A 39 0.60 1.13 9.01
CA LEU A 39 -0.46 1.68 9.86
C LEU A 39 -1.82 1.62 9.18
N PHE A 40 -1.90 2.01 7.90
CA PHE A 40 -3.13 1.87 7.11
C PHE A 40 -3.54 0.40 6.95
N SER A 41 -2.59 -0.49 6.66
CA SER A 41 -2.87 -1.92 6.50
C SER A 41 -3.39 -2.56 7.80
N LEU A 42 -2.81 -2.19 8.95
CA LEU A 42 -3.24 -2.68 10.26
C LEU A 42 -4.62 -2.12 10.63
N CYS A 43 -4.88 -0.83 10.36
CA CYS A 43 -6.18 -0.23 10.60
C CYS A 43 -7.28 -0.90 9.76
N LEU A 44 -7.04 -1.05 8.45
CA LEU A 44 -7.97 -1.71 7.54
C LEU A 44 -8.17 -3.20 7.91
N GLY A 45 -7.07 -3.90 8.23
CA GLY A 45 -7.10 -5.29 8.64
C GLY A 45 -7.88 -5.49 9.94
N PHE A 46 -7.68 -4.62 10.93
CA PHE A 46 -8.42 -4.65 12.19
C PHE A 46 -9.92 -4.38 11.99
N MET A 47 -10.26 -3.37 11.18
CA MET A 47 -11.65 -3.06 10.84
C MET A 47 -12.35 -4.26 10.21
N LEU A 48 -11.71 -4.90 9.21
CA LEU A 48 -12.28 -6.06 8.53
C LEU A 48 -12.36 -7.31 9.42
N TRP A 49 -11.38 -7.52 10.28
CA TRP A 49 -11.42 -8.61 11.25
C TRP A 49 -12.60 -8.45 12.21
N ARG A 50 -12.80 -7.24 12.75
CA ARG A 50 -13.95 -6.94 13.61
C ARG A 50 -15.29 -7.17 12.89
N THR A 51 -15.39 -6.78 11.63
CA THR A 51 -16.60 -7.03 10.82
C THR A 51 -16.79 -8.53 10.56
N SER A 52 -15.73 -9.27 10.28
CA SER A 52 -15.77 -10.71 10.01
C SER A 52 -16.25 -11.51 11.23
N GLU A 53 -15.77 -11.17 12.44
CA GLU A 53 -16.25 -11.79 13.68
C GLU A 53 -17.75 -11.54 13.92
N ALA A 54 -18.24 -10.33 13.61
CA ALA A 54 -19.66 -10.01 13.73
C ALA A 54 -20.52 -10.84 12.77
N VAL A 55 -20.08 -11.00 11.51
CA VAL A 55 -20.80 -11.78 10.49
C VAL A 55 -20.82 -13.28 10.83
N ILE A 56 -19.67 -13.85 11.23
CA ILE A 56 -19.57 -15.27 11.59
C ILE A 56 -20.43 -15.57 12.82
N SER A 57 -20.36 -14.73 13.85
CA SER A 57 -21.17 -14.92 15.06
C SER A 57 -22.67 -14.80 14.79
N GLN A 58 -23.08 -13.86 13.93
CA GLN A 58 -24.48 -13.74 13.49
C GLN A 58 -24.94 -14.99 12.72
N SER A 59 -24.12 -15.49 11.79
CA SER A 59 -24.42 -16.70 11.02
C SER A 59 -24.61 -17.92 11.93
N ARG A 60 -23.70 -18.13 12.88
CA ARG A 60 -23.80 -19.23 13.86
C ARG A 60 -25.06 -19.15 14.73
N ARG A 61 -25.44 -17.95 15.16
CA ARG A 61 -26.68 -17.75 15.93
C ARG A 61 -27.91 -18.06 15.08
N ALA A 62 -27.92 -17.68 13.80
CA ALA A 62 -29.01 -17.99 12.90
C ALA A 62 -29.17 -19.51 12.71
N VAL A 63 -28.06 -20.25 12.51
CA VAL A 63 -28.09 -21.73 12.43
C VAL A 63 -28.63 -22.35 13.71
N ALA A 64 -28.15 -21.91 14.88
CA ALA A 64 -28.62 -22.42 16.16
C ALA A 64 -30.12 -22.14 16.38
N GLN A 65 -30.61 -20.96 15.98
CA GLN A 65 -32.04 -20.64 16.03
C GLN A 65 -32.85 -21.53 15.07
N GLY A 66 -32.37 -21.78 13.87
CA GLY A 66 -33.02 -22.68 12.91
C GLY A 66 -33.13 -24.12 13.43
N GLU A 67 -32.06 -24.65 14.04
CA GLU A 67 -32.07 -25.99 14.66
C GLU A 67 -33.08 -26.07 15.83
N LEU A 68 -33.19 -25.01 16.64
CA LEU A 68 -34.21 -24.92 17.71
C LEU A 68 -35.64 -24.86 17.16
N VAL A 69 -35.88 -24.12 16.07
CA VAL A 69 -37.19 -24.04 15.42
C VAL A 69 -37.60 -25.41 14.87
N VAL A 70 -36.67 -26.12 14.22
CA VAL A 70 -36.92 -27.50 13.74
C VAL A 70 -37.23 -28.45 14.90
N ALA A 71 -36.49 -28.37 16.00
CA ALA A 71 -36.72 -29.21 17.18
C ALA A 71 -38.12 -28.98 17.78
N ARG A 72 -38.50 -27.71 17.98
CA ARG A 72 -39.86 -27.35 18.46
C ARG A 72 -40.95 -27.79 17.48
N GLY A 73 -40.71 -27.68 16.18
CA GLY A 73 -41.64 -28.17 15.17
C GLY A 73 -41.88 -29.68 15.29
N ARG A 74 -40.83 -30.49 15.54
CA ARG A 74 -40.98 -31.93 15.81
C ARG A 74 -41.80 -32.22 17.06
N GLU A 75 -41.59 -31.44 18.13
CA GLU A 75 -42.39 -31.56 19.35
C GLU A 75 -43.87 -31.26 19.08
N VAL A 76 -44.17 -30.19 18.35
CA VAL A 76 -45.54 -29.82 17.96
C VAL A 76 -46.21 -30.91 17.12
N VAL A 77 -45.50 -31.49 16.15
CA VAL A 77 -46.02 -32.63 15.36
C VAL A 77 -46.32 -33.83 16.27
N ALA A 78 -45.41 -34.18 17.18
CA ALA A 78 -45.58 -35.30 18.09
C ALA A 78 -46.72 -35.07 19.10
N GLU A 79 -46.88 -33.84 19.58
CA GLU A 79 -47.97 -33.45 20.47
C GLU A 79 -49.32 -33.48 19.75
N SER A 80 -49.38 -32.95 18.52
CA SER A 80 -50.58 -33.01 17.66
C SER A 80 -51.07 -34.46 17.48
N GLN A 81 -50.15 -35.39 17.16
CA GLN A 81 -50.49 -36.81 17.03
C GLN A 81 -51.04 -37.42 18.32
N LYS A 82 -50.46 -37.08 19.49
CA LYS A 82 -50.96 -37.54 20.79
C LYS A 82 -52.36 -37.00 21.08
N VAL A 83 -52.58 -35.70 20.87
CA VAL A 83 -53.88 -35.06 21.09
C VAL A 83 -54.93 -35.67 20.16
N ASN A 84 -54.61 -35.88 18.89
CA ASN A 84 -55.47 -36.54 17.91
C ASN A 84 -55.90 -37.95 18.37
N LEU A 85 -54.95 -38.77 18.83
CA LEU A 85 -55.23 -40.10 19.38
C LEU A 85 -56.16 -40.05 20.60
N VAL A 86 -55.97 -39.10 21.51
CA VAL A 86 -56.82 -38.93 22.69
C VAL A 86 -58.24 -38.55 22.29
N VAL A 87 -58.41 -37.59 21.37
CA VAL A 87 -59.73 -37.18 20.88
C VAL A 87 -60.44 -38.34 20.19
N GLN A 88 -59.73 -39.10 19.35
CA GLN A 88 -60.28 -40.29 18.70
C GLN A 88 -60.74 -41.34 19.73
N MET A 89 -59.94 -41.63 20.76
CA MET A 89 -60.34 -42.55 21.83
C MET A 89 -61.55 -42.04 22.61
N SER A 90 -61.64 -40.73 22.86
CA SER A 90 -62.78 -40.11 23.54
C SER A 90 -64.07 -40.25 22.72
N ILE A 91 -64.02 -40.00 21.41
CA ILE A 91 -65.18 -40.18 20.50
C ILE A 91 -65.67 -41.63 20.53
N VAL A 92 -64.76 -42.61 20.49
CA VAL A 92 -65.12 -44.04 20.49
C VAL A 92 -65.69 -44.50 21.84
N LYS A 93 -65.26 -43.91 22.96
CA LYS A 93 -65.71 -44.30 24.31
C LYS A 93 -66.98 -43.59 24.77
N ASP A 94 -67.41 -42.51 24.11
CA ASP A 94 -68.57 -41.74 24.52
C ASP A 94 -69.88 -42.48 24.15
N PRO A 95 -70.78 -42.76 25.11
CA PRO A 95 -72.06 -43.44 24.85
C PRO A 95 -72.98 -42.72 23.87
N VAL A 96 -72.84 -41.40 23.70
CA VAL A 96 -73.70 -40.57 22.85
C VAL A 96 -73.15 -40.47 21.41
N TYR A 97 -71.83 -40.42 21.26
CA TYR A 97 -71.19 -40.24 19.95
C TYR A 97 -70.68 -41.53 19.30
N SER A 98 -70.55 -42.62 20.06
CA SER A 98 -70.05 -43.92 19.57
C SER A 98 -70.95 -44.58 18.51
N GLU A 99 -72.24 -44.23 18.47
CA GLU A 99 -73.20 -44.76 17.48
C GLU A 99 -73.22 -43.97 16.16
N ASN A 100 -72.45 -42.88 16.04
CA ASN A 100 -72.41 -42.04 14.83
C ASN A 100 -71.13 -42.26 14.00
N PRO A 101 -71.14 -43.19 13.01
CA PRO A 101 -69.96 -43.49 12.20
C PRO A 101 -69.49 -42.30 11.35
N ALA A 102 -70.41 -41.41 10.95
CA ALA A 102 -70.10 -40.27 10.10
C ALA A 102 -69.22 -39.22 10.82
N LEU A 103 -69.41 -39.04 12.13
CA LEU A 103 -68.60 -38.09 12.93
C LEU A 103 -67.16 -38.58 13.11
N LEU A 104 -66.98 -39.88 13.38
CA LEU A 104 -65.65 -40.49 13.51
C LEU A 104 -64.89 -40.44 12.18
N GLU A 105 -65.56 -40.69 11.06
CA GLU A 105 -64.97 -40.62 9.72
C GLU A 105 -64.59 -39.17 9.35
N ALA A 106 -65.47 -38.20 9.62
CA ALA A 106 -65.17 -36.79 9.40
C ALA A 106 -63.97 -36.30 10.23
N PHE A 107 -63.88 -36.69 11.50
CA PHE A 107 -62.73 -36.36 12.35
C PHE A 107 -61.43 -36.98 11.84
N LYS A 108 -61.43 -38.29 11.50
CA LYS A 108 -60.24 -38.96 10.92
C LYS A 108 -59.76 -38.25 9.65
N ALA A 109 -60.69 -37.93 8.75
CA ALA A 109 -60.35 -37.25 7.49
C ALA A 109 -59.76 -35.85 7.72
N ASP A 110 -60.27 -35.09 8.71
CA ASP A 110 -59.72 -33.77 9.02
C ASP A 110 -58.35 -33.86 9.71
N SER A 111 -58.19 -34.76 10.67
CA SER A 111 -56.93 -35.01 11.36
C SER A 111 -55.83 -35.49 10.40
N GLU A 112 -56.14 -36.37 9.45
CA GLU A 112 -55.19 -36.81 8.43
C GLU A 112 -54.71 -35.64 7.56
N ARG A 113 -55.62 -34.73 7.16
CA ARG A 113 -55.25 -33.52 6.41
C ARG A 113 -54.37 -32.59 7.24
N GLN A 114 -54.71 -32.40 8.51
CA GLN A 114 -53.94 -31.55 9.41
C GLN A 114 -52.54 -32.13 9.67
N ASP A 115 -52.43 -33.44 9.93
CA ASP A 115 -51.16 -34.13 10.12
C ASP A 115 -50.29 -34.04 8.86
N GLN A 116 -50.86 -34.23 7.67
CA GLN A 116 -50.14 -34.02 6.41
C GLN A 116 -49.63 -32.58 6.26
N ARG A 117 -50.42 -31.59 6.66
CA ARG A 117 -50.01 -30.18 6.64
C ARG A 117 -48.88 -29.91 7.62
N LEU A 118 -48.95 -30.41 8.85
CA LEU A 118 -47.89 -30.24 9.84
C LEU A 118 -46.60 -30.96 9.43
N LEU A 119 -46.70 -32.16 8.86
CA LEU A 119 -45.56 -32.91 8.33
C LEU A 119 -44.90 -32.20 7.16
N SER A 120 -45.68 -31.61 6.23
CA SER A 120 -45.12 -30.83 5.12
C SER A 120 -44.45 -29.53 5.59
N GLN A 121 -45.03 -28.84 6.57
CA GLN A 121 -44.41 -27.69 7.23
C GLN A 121 -43.10 -28.09 7.93
N GLN A 122 -43.10 -29.20 8.67
CA GLN A 122 -41.92 -29.70 9.35
C GLN A 122 -40.79 -30.06 8.37
N ARG A 123 -41.10 -30.73 7.26
CA ARG A 123 -40.13 -31.01 6.19
C ARG A 123 -39.53 -29.73 5.63
N THR A 124 -40.35 -28.71 5.40
CA THR A 124 -39.90 -27.41 4.89
C THR A 124 -38.94 -26.73 5.89
N LEU A 125 -39.25 -26.78 7.19
CA LEU A 125 -38.35 -26.24 8.24
C LEU A 125 -37.02 -27.00 8.28
N GLU A 126 -37.05 -28.32 8.14
CA GLU A 126 -35.85 -29.16 8.09
C GLU A 126 -34.97 -28.83 6.88
N GLU A 127 -35.58 -28.67 5.70
CA GLU A 127 -34.90 -28.24 4.48
C GLU A 127 -34.28 -26.84 4.64
N GLN A 128 -35.02 -25.89 5.22
CA GLN A 128 -34.54 -24.53 5.48
C GLN A 128 -33.36 -24.52 6.46
N ALA A 129 -33.44 -25.29 7.56
CA ALA A 129 -32.35 -25.38 8.52
C ALA A 129 -31.10 -26.04 7.91
N ALA A 130 -31.28 -27.08 7.09
CA ALA A 130 -30.18 -27.71 6.37
C ALA A 130 -29.52 -26.76 5.36
N ALA A 131 -30.31 -25.96 4.63
CA ALA A 131 -29.82 -24.95 3.72
C ALA A 131 -29.04 -23.84 4.46
N LEU A 132 -29.58 -23.34 5.57
CA LEU A 132 -28.93 -22.31 6.39
C LEU A 132 -27.59 -22.78 6.95
N LYS A 133 -27.51 -24.05 7.36
CA LYS A 133 -26.26 -24.67 7.85
C LYS A 133 -25.19 -24.76 6.76
N ARG A 134 -25.56 -25.14 5.54
CA ARG A 134 -24.64 -25.15 4.37
C ARG A 134 -24.17 -23.74 4.04
N GLN A 135 -25.09 -22.78 3.96
CA GLN A 135 -24.78 -21.38 3.70
C GLN A 135 -23.83 -20.80 4.75
N SER A 136 -24.02 -21.13 6.03
CA SER A 136 -23.13 -20.70 7.12
C SER A 136 -21.71 -21.25 6.94
N ALA A 137 -21.57 -22.54 6.58
CA ALA A 137 -20.27 -23.15 6.30
C ALA A 137 -19.57 -22.51 5.09
N GLU A 138 -20.30 -22.24 4.02
CA GLU A 138 -19.78 -21.54 2.84
C GLU A 138 -19.32 -20.12 3.18
N ILE A 139 -20.10 -19.38 3.99
CA ILE A 139 -19.72 -18.05 4.46
C ILE A 139 -18.42 -18.13 5.29
N GLU A 140 -18.27 -19.09 6.19
CA GLU A 140 -17.04 -19.25 6.97
C GLU A 140 -15.82 -19.52 6.07
N GLU A 141 -15.95 -20.34 5.03
CA GLU A 141 -14.88 -20.63 4.08
C GLU A 141 -14.54 -19.42 3.20
N GLN A 142 -15.55 -18.74 2.66
CA GLN A 142 -15.39 -17.51 1.88
C GLN A 142 -14.70 -16.43 2.70
N GLN A 143 -15.08 -16.26 3.97
CA GLN A 143 -14.46 -15.30 4.88
C GLN A 143 -12.98 -15.63 5.14
N ARG A 144 -12.64 -16.90 5.38
CA ARG A 144 -11.23 -17.33 5.55
C ARG A 144 -10.41 -17.07 4.30
N THR A 145 -10.95 -17.40 3.13
CA THR A 145 -10.28 -17.16 1.85
C THR A 145 -10.09 -15.67 1.60
N MET A 146 -11.14 -14.87 1.81
CA MET A 146 -11.09 -13.41 1.73
C MET A 146 -9.99 -12.83 2.64
N LEU A 147 -9.98 -13.17 3.94
CA LEU A 147 -8.96 -12.69 4.87
C LEU A 147 -7.54 -13.10 4.45
N ARG A 148 -7.34 -14.34 4.00
CA ARG A 148 -6.04 -14.81 3.51
C ARG A 148 -5.60 -14.02 2.28
N THR A 149 -6.47 -13.84 1.29
CA THR A 149 -6.16 -13.06 0.08
C THR A 149 -5.87 -11.60 0.40
N LEU A 150 -6.61 -11.00 1.33
CA LEU A 150 -6.40 -9.63 1.80
C LEU A 150 -5.05 -9.47 2.47
N VAL A 151 -4.68 -10.36 3.39
CA VAL A 151 -3.37 -10.31 4.08
C VAL A 151 -2.24 -10.41 3.06
N ILE A 152 -2.35 -11.32 2.09
CA ILE A 152 -1.37 -11.44 1.00
C ILE A 152 -1.29 -10.15 0.18
N ALA A 153 -2.43 -9.60 -0.22
CA ALA A 153 -2.51 -8.37 -1.02
C ALA A 153 -1.93 -7.16 -0.27
N LEU A 154 -2.28 -6.96 1.00
CA LEU A 154 -1.76 -5.87 1.84
C LEU A 154 -0.25 -6.02 2.07
N THR A 155 0.23 -7.24 2.33
CA THR A 155 1.67 -7.50 2.49
C THR A 155 2.43 -7.17 1.21
N LEU A 156 1.91 -7.60 0.06
CA LEU A 156 2.49 -7.32 -1.25
C LEU A 156 2.48 -5.81 -1.54
N LEU A 157 1.38 -5.11 -1.21
CA LEU A 157 1.28 -3.67 -1.35
C LEU A 157 2.33 -2.93 -0.53
N VAL A 158 2.53 -3.31 0.74
CA VAL A 158 3.56 -2.71 1.61
C VAL A 158 4.97 -2.92 1.02
N ILE A 159 5.25 -4.12 0.50
CA ILE A 159 6.53 -4.41 -0.16
C ILE A 159 6.72 -3.54 -1.40
N LEU A 160 5.69 -3.44 -2.27
CA LEU A 160 5.73 -2.60 -3.47
C LEU A 160 5.96 -1.13 -3.13
N ILE A 161 5.27 -0.59 -2.11
CA ILE A 161 5.46 0.78 -1.64
C ILE A 161 6.88 0.98 -1.11
N GLY A 162 7.42 0.02 -0.36
CA GLY A 162 8.80 0.08 0.12
C GLY A 162 9.82 0.11 -1.02
N LEU A 163 9.65 -0.76 -2.02
CA LEU A 163 10.51 -0.80 -3.21
C LEU A 163 10.39 0.50 -4.03
N ALA A 164 9.17 0.99 -4.25
CA ALA A 164 8.92 2.26 -4.94
C ALA A 164 9.58 3.44 -4.19
N GLY A 165 9.46 3.47 -2.86
CA GLY A 165 10.10 4.47 -2.01
C GLY A 165 11.63 4.50 -2.18
N ILE A 166 12.27 3.33 -2.25
CA ILE A 166 13.71 3.24 -2.50
C ILE A 166 14.07 3.78 -3.89
N VAL A 167 13.30 3.43 -4.93
CA VAL A 167 13.54 3.88 -6.30
C VAL A 167 13.41 5.40 -6.40
N VAL A 168 12.33 5.97 -5.84
CA VAL A 168 12.10 7.43 -5.84
C VAL A 168 13.20 8.14 -5.05
N THR A 169 13.55 7.63 -3.86
CA THR A 169 14.57 8.28 -3.04
C THR A 169 15.96 8.24 -3.67
N HIS A 170 16.25 7.27 -4.54
CA HIS A 170 17.49 7.24 -5.31
C HIS A 170 17.61 8.40 -6.30
N ARG A 171 16.50 8.82 -6.93
CA ARG A 171 16.46 9.96 -7.89
C ARG A 171 16.71 11.31 -7.22
N VAL A 172 16.67 11.36 -5.88
CA VAL A 172 16.86 12.57 -5.07
C VAL A 172 18.20 12.53 -4.32
N ALA A 173 18.51 11.43 -3.64
CA ALA A 173 19.67 11.35 -2.74
C ALA A 173 21.02 11.51 -3.46
N GLY A 174 21.19 10.90 -4.64
CA GLY A 174 22.42 11.01 -5.43
C GLY A 174 22.76 12.45 -5.83
N PRO A 175 21.81 13.16 -6.45
CA PRO A 175 21.88 14.61 -6.72
C PRO A 175 22.28 15.44 -5.50
N ILE A 176 21.58 15.26 -4.37
CA ILE A 176 21.85 16.02 -3.14
C ILE A 176 23.29 15.84 -2.68
N TYR A 177 23.81 14.61 -2.71
CA TYR A 177 25.18 14.33 -2.32
C TYR A 177 26.19 15.10 -3.19
N LYS A 178 26.02 15.04 -4.52
CA LYS A 178 26.88 15.75 -5.48
C LYS A 178 26.83 17.26 -5.26
N MET A 179 25.63 17.81 -5.09
CA MET A 179 25.42 19.24 -4.87
C MET A 179 26.04 19.72 -3.56
N LYS A 180 25.87 18.97 -2.47
CA LYS A 180 26.48 19.32 -1.17
C LYS A 180 28.01 19.36 -1.24
N ARG A 181 28.63 18.59 -2.14
CA ARG A 181 30.07 18.65 -2.39
C ARG A 181 30.44 19.92 -3.16
N GLN A 182 29.76 20.21 -4.27
CA GLN A 182 30.06 21.42 -5.08
C GLN A 182 29.77 22.73 -4.34
N ILE A 183 28.70 22.78 -3.55
CA ILE A 183 28.42 23.94 -2.69
C ILE A 183 29.56 24.16 -1.68
N ARG A 184 30.15 23.08 -1.15
CA ARG A 184 31.32 23.19 -0.24
C ARG A 184 32.59 23.63 -0.97
N GLU A 185 32.78 23.23 -2.23
CA GLU A 185 33.88 23.72 -3.07
C GLU A 185 33.74 25.23 -3.30
N VAL A 186 32.54 25.70 -3.66
CA VAL A 186 32.22 27.13 -3.82
C VAL A 186 32.38 27.90 -2.50
N ALA A 187 31.92 27.34 -1.39
CA ALA A 187 32.10 27.95 -0.06
C ALA A 187 33.57 28.03 0.37
N ALA A 188 34.45 27.17 -0.18
CA ALA A 188 35.88 27.21 0.04
C ALA A 188 36.62 28.17 -0.92
N GLY A 189 35.89 28.97 -1.71
CA GLY A 189 36.45 29.93 -2.68
C GLY A 189 36.78 29.33 -4.04
N LYS A 190 36.55 28.02 -4.25
CA LYS A 190 36.81 27.36 -5.54
C LYS A 190 35.61 27.50 -6.46
N LEU A 191 35.82 27.88 -7.72
CA LEU A 191 34.74 28.08 -8.68
C LEU A 191 34.81 27.08 -9.84
N PRO A 192 34.68 25.76 -9.58
CA PRO A 192 34.82 24.73 -10.60
C PRO A 192 33.73 24.83 -11.66
N LEU A 193 34.03 24.40 -12.89
CA LEU A 193 33.05 24.27 -13.97
C LEU A 193 31.91 23.32 -13.53
N PRO A 194 30.66 23.79 -13.49
CA PRO A 194 29.55 22.95 -13.04
C PRO A 194 29.35 21.75 -13.96
N SER A 195 29.50 20.54 -13.42
CA SER A 195 29.14 19.32 -14.17
C SER A 195 27.64 19.06 -14.04
N ARG A 196 26.92 19.00 -15.17
CA ARG A 196 25.46 18.81 -15.19
C ARG A 196 24.97 17.58 -14.41
N LEU A 197 23.75 17.69 -13.88
CA LEU A 197 23.01 16.58 -13.27
C LEU A 197 22.42 15.65 -14.35
N ARG A 198 21.97 14.46 -13.95
CA ARG A 198 21.33 13.53 -14.89
C ARG A 198 19.92 14.05 -15.19
N LYS A 199 19.50 14.04 -16.46
CA LYS A 199 18.16 14.51 -16.89
C LYS A 199 16.96 13.84 -16.21
N GLY A 200 17.18 12.72 -15.52
CA GLY A 200 16.14 11.98 -14.82
C GLY A 200 16.12 12.22 -13.30
N ASP A 201 16.87 13.19 -12.79
CA ASP A 201 16.92 13.50 -11.38
C ASP A 201 15.88 14.60 -11.05
N GLU A 202 15.29 14.58 -9.85
CA GLU A 202 14.23 15.54 -9.47
C GLU A 202 14.79 16.96 -9.22
N LEU A 203 16.10 17.10 -9.04
CA LEU A 203 16.77 18.37 -8.68
C LEU A 203 17.44 19.06 -9.87
N VAL A 204 17.07 18.72 -11.10
CA VAL A 204 17.67 19.29 -12.31
C VAL A 204 17.48 20.80 -12.36
N ASP A 205 16.26 21.31 -12.19
CA ASP A 205 15.96 22.75 -12.27
C ASP A 205 16.70 23.56 -11.20
N PHE A 206 16.76 23.01 -9.98
CA PHE A 206 17.56 23.61 -8.91
C PHE A 206 19.05 23.64 -9.28
N PHE A 207 19.55 22.55 -9.88
CA PHE A 207 20.95 22.46 -10.29
C PHE A 207 21.30 23.46 -11.39
N GLU A 208 20.39 23.70 -12.34
CA GLU A 208 20.56 24.71 -13.39
C GLU A 208 20.64 26.13 -12.80
N ALA A 209 19.80 26.44 -11.80
CA ALA A 209 19.90 27.70 -11.07
C ALA A 209 21.23 27.83 -10.31
N PHE A 210 21.71 26.75 -9.68
CA PHE A 210 23.02 26.71 -9.03
C PHE A 210 24.19 26.88 -10.02
N GLU A 211 24.12 26.23 -11.19
CA GLU A 211 25.09 26.37 -12.28
C GLU A 211 25.17 27.81 -12.76
N SER A 212 24.03 28.48 -12.96
CA SER A 212 23.96 29.90 -13.32
C SER A 212 24.59 30.83 -12.27
N MET A 213 24.38 30.53 -10.98
CA MET A 213 25.01 31.26 -9.88
C MET A 213 26.54 31.12 -9.91
N VAL A 214 27.06 29.90 -10.04
CA VAL A 214 28.52 29.65 -10.10
C VAL A 214 29.13 30.30 -11.35
N ALA A 215 28.46 30.21 -12.49
CA ALA A 215 28.88 30.88 -13.72
C ALA A 215 28.96 32.41 -13.56
N SER A 216 28.00 33.01 -12.86
CA SER A 216 27.99 34.45 -12.58
C SER A 216 29.11 34.88 -11.63
N LEU A 217 29.39 34.09 -10.59
CA LEU A 217 30.52 34.32 -9.68
C LEU A 217 31.86 34.20 -10.40
N ARG A 218 32.00 33.17 -11.24
CA ARG A 218 33.19 32.95 -12.06
C ARG A 218 33.42 34.10 -13.04
N GLY A 219 32.39 34.50 -13.78
CA GLY A 219 32.50 35.63 -14.72
C GLY A 219 32.83 36.95 -14.03
N ARG A 220 32.39 37.15 -12.78
CA ARG A 220 32.82 38.30 -11.96
C ARG A 220 34.30 38.20 -11.61
N LYS A 221 34.78 37.05 -11.15
CA LYS A 221 36.19 36.82 -10.80
C LYS A 221 37.12 36.97 -12.01
N GLU A 222 36.73 36.44 -13.17
CA GLU A 222 37.46 36.59 -14.43
C GLU A 222 37.60 38.06 -14.85
N ARG A 223 36.55 38.88 -14.67
CA ARG A 223 36.64 40.33 -14.90
C ARG A 223 37.59 41.04 -13.93
N GLU A 224 37.57 40.68 -12.64
CA GLU A 224 38.48 41.22 -11.63
C GLU A 224 39.95 40.87 -11.95
N ILE A 225 40.23 39.63 -12.38
CA ILE A 225 41.56 39.20 -12.84
C ILE A 225 42.00 40.00 -14.07
N GLY A 226 41.11 40.18 -15.06
CA GLY A 226 41.42 40.96 -16.26
C GLY A 226 41.76 42.43 -15.95
N GLN A 227 41.03 43.04 -15.01
CA GLN A 227 41.36 44.40 -14.53
C GLN A 227 42.73 44.46 -13.85
N LEU A 228 43.07 43.46 -13.03
CA LEU A 228 44.38 43.37 -12.37
C LEU A 228 45.51 43.16 -13.39
N GLU A 229 45.29 42.37 -14.44
CA GLU A 229 46.24 42.17 -15.54
C GLU A 229 46.49 43.47 -16.32
N HIS A 230 45.44 44.21 -16.65
CA HIS A 230 45.59 45.52 -17.31
C HIS A 230 46.33 46.53 -16.43
N ALA A 231 46.05 46.56 -15.12
CA ALA A 231 46.75 47.44 -14.19
C ALA A 231 48.24 47.08 -14.05
N LEU A 232 48.56 45.78 -13.94
CA LEU A 232 49.94 45.26 -13.92
C LEU A 232 50.70 45.67 -15.19
N ALA A 233 50.11 45.50 -16.37
CA ALA A 233 50.73 45.87 -17.63
C ALA A 233 51.01 47.39 -17.74
N ALA A 234 50.11 48.24 -17.22
CA ALA A 234 50.32 49.68 -17.20
C ALA A 234 51.41 50.14 -16.23
N LEU A 235 51.63 49.40 -15.13
CA LEU A 235 52.61 49.71 -14.09
C LEU A 235 54.00 49.14 -14.36
N GLU A 236 54.14 48.15 -15.25
CA GLU A 236 55.45 47.55 -15.61
C GLU A 236 56.49 48.55 -16.12
N THR A 237 56.04 49.67 -16.71
CA THR A 237 56.94 50.75 -17.18
C THR A 237 57.26 51.80 -16.13
N LYS A 238 56.59 51.78 -14.96
CA LYS A 238 56.61 52.84 -13.95
C LYS A 238 57.03 52.39 -12.55
N ALA A 239 57.06 51.09 -12.28
CA ALA A 239 57.37 50.52 -10.97
C ALA A 239 58.45 49.44 -11.07
N SER A 240 59.20 49.23 -9.99
CA SER A 240 60.24 48.21 -9.91
C SER A 240 59.60 46.81 -9.89
N SER A 241 60.29 45.80 -10.40
CA SER A 241 59.78 44.41 -10.37
C SER A 241 59.44 43.92 -8.96
N ASN A 242 60.14 44.42 -7.94
CA ASN A 242 59.90 44.04 -6.54
C ASN A 242 58.57 44.61 -6.01
N ASP A 243 58.14 45.76 -6.52
CA ASP A 243 56.90 46.43 -6.11
C ASP A 243 55.66 45.78 -6.73
N LEU A 244 55.83 45.11 -7.87
CA LEU A 244 54.76 44.42 -8.61
C LEU A 244 54.55 42.96 -8.16
N GLU A 245 55.51 42.40 -7.42
CA GLU A 245 55.49 40.99 -7.00
C GLU A 245 54.25 40.61 -6.17
N PRO A 246 53.78 41.42 -5.20
CA PRO A 246 52.56 41.12 -4.44
C PRO A 246 51.31 41.05 -5.34
N LEU A 247 51.21 41.92 -6.35
CA LEU A 247 50.09 41.96 -7.28
C LEU A 247 50.11 40.77 -8.24
N ARG A 248 51.30 40.33 -8.68
CA ARG A 248 51.46 39.11 -9.47
C ARG A 248 51.04 37.88 -8.67
N ARG A 249 51.43 37.78 -7.39
CA ARG A 249 50.99 36.70 -6.49
C ARG A 249 49.47 36.70 -6.32
N LEU A 250 48.86 37.86 -6.08
CA LEU A 250 47.40 37.98 -5.97
C LEU A 250 46.69 37.49 -7.25
N ARG A 251 47.21 37.84 -8.44
CA ARG A 251 46.68 37.34 -9.71
C ARG A 251 46.75 35.82 -9.78
N GLU A 252 47.88 35.22 -9.42
CA GLU A 252 48.04 33.76 -9.42
C GLU A 252 47.10 33.08 -8.42
N GLU A 253 46.92 33.64 -7.21
CA GLU A 253 45.96 33.15 -6.22
C GLU A 253 44.52 33.19 -6.77
N MET A 254 44.11 34.31 -7.37
CA MET A 254 42.78 34.43 -7.98
C MET A 254 42.58 33.48 -9.16
N ARG A 255 43.62 33.20 -9.96
CA ARG A 255 43.57 32.21 -11.04
C ARG A 255 43.47 30.79 -10.48
N ALA A 256 44.19 30.47 -9.41
CA ALA A 256 44.13 29.16 -8.76
C ALA A 256 42.72 28.84 -8.22
N GLU A 257 41.96 29.84 -7.76
CA GLU A 257 40.55 29.70 -7.37
C GLU A 257 39.63 29.27 -8.53
N LEU A 258 39.99 29.58 -9.78
CA LEU A 258 39.22 29.25 -10.99
C LEU A 258 39.55 27.88 -11.58
N GLU A 259 40.73 27.32 -11.29
CA GLU A 259 41.21 26.05 -11.86
C GLU A 259 40.94 24.83 -10.96
N ALA A 260 40.51 25.06 -9.72
CA ALA A 260 40.28 24.03 -8.69
C ALA A 260 38.86 23.45 -8.67
#